data_AF-A0AAN4YSJ0-F1
#
_entry.id   AF-A0AAN4YSJ0-F1
#
_cell.length_a   1.000
_cell.length_b   1.000
_cell.length_c   1.000
_cell.angle_alpha   90.00
_cell.angle_beta   90.00
_cell.angle_gamma   90.00
#
_symmetry.space_group_name_H-M   'P 1'
#
loop_
_entity.id
_entity.type
_entity.pdbx_description
1 polymer ?
#
loop_
_entity_poly.entity_id
_entity_poly.type
_entity_poly.pdbx_seq_one_letter_code
_entity_poly.pdbx_strand_id
1 'polypeptide(L)'
;MVNMLRGLFVASLAASVVHAQSYSGCHTHGSVEYCYGTDGEETPITTHAQATATSVSATTTSSAQSSAVTGCHNHGDDVYCINGEGNEVQVSLTATPTGELPAQYTGCHSHGGSQ
;
A
#
# COMPACT_ATOMS: atom_id res chain seq x y z
N MET A 1 -15.91 -63.31 45.71
CA MET A 1 -16.54 -62.01 45.98
C MET A 1 -15.60 -60.93 45.44
N VAL A 2 -16.13 -60.02 44.62
CA VAL A 2 -15.57 -58.68 44.28
C VAL A 2 -14.34 -58.70 43.34
N ASN A 3 -14.27 -58.03 42.19
CA ASN A 3 -15.20 -57.19 41.43
C ASN A 3 -14.67 -57.10 39.99
N MET A 4 -15.57 -57.12 39.01
CA MET A 4 -15.29 -56.56 37.68
C MET A 4 -14.94 -55.08 37.81
N LEU A 5 -13.84 -54.64 37.19
CA LEU A 5 -13.78 -53.27 36.69
C LEU A 5 -13.18 -53.29 35.28
N ARG A 6 -14.09 -53.51 34.32
CA ARG A 6 -13.87 -53.27 32.90
C ARG A 6 -13.54 -51.79 32.75
N GLY A 7 -12.26 -51.46 32.72
CA GLY A 7 -11.80 -50.11 32.44
C GLY A 7 -12.19 -49.76 31.00
N LEU A 8 -13.28 -49.01 30.83
CA LEU A 8 -13.53 -48.29 29.58
C LEU A 8 -12.41 -47.26 29.43
N PHE A 9 -11.41 -47.58 28.61
CA PHE A 9 -10.50 -46.58 28.07
C PHE A 9 -11.29 -45.72 27.07
N VAL A 10 -11.86 -44.62 27.55
CA VAL A 10 -12.39 -43.56 26.70
C VAL A 10 -11.17 -42.85 26.10
N ALA A 11 -10.76 -43.28 24.92
CA ALA A 11 -9.77 -42.58 24.13
C ALA A 11 -10.40 -41.30 23.59
N SER A 12 -10.25 -40.20 24.33
CA SER A 12 -10.60 -38.87 23.87
C SER A 12 -9.64 -38.47 22.73
N LEU A 13 -10.02 -38.77 21.49
CA LEU A 13 -9.36 -38.21 20.31
C LEU A 13 -9.69 -36.71 20.26
N ALA A 14 -8.79 -35.88 20.79
CA ALA A 14 -8.81 -34.45 20.54
C ALA A 14 -8.45 -34.23 19.06
N ALA A 15 -9.47 -34.10 18.20
CA ALA A 15 -9.29 -33.67 16.83
C ALA A 15 -8.89 -32.19 16.84
N SER A 16 -7.62 -31.90 16.53
CA SER A 16 -7.15 -30.55 16.27
C SER A 16 -7.80 -30.05 14.99
N VAL A 17 -8.83 -29.19 15.13
CA VAL A 17 -9.47 -28.53 14.01
C VAL A 17 -8.51 -27.45 13.47
N VAL A 18 -7.86 -27.74 12.35
CA VAL A 18 -7.13 -26.76 11.55
C VAL A 18 -8.14 -25.84 10.88
N HIS A 19 -8.28 -24.61 11.41
CA HIS A 19 -9.15 -23.58 10.82
C HIS A 19 -8.40 -22.89 9.68
N ALA A 20 -8.85 -23.10 8.44
CA ALA A 20 -8.37 -22.35 7.29
C ALA A 20 -9.03 -20.97 7.30
N GLN A 21 -8.29 -19.95 7.77
CA GLN A 21 -8.76 -18.56 7.78
C GLN A 21 -8.37 -17.88 6.46
N SER A 22 -9.31 -17.17 5.84
CA SER A 22 -9.02 -16.29 4.70
C SER A 22 -8.59 -14.91 5.20
N TYR A 23 -7.45 -14.44 4.72
CA TYR A 23 -6.91 -13.12 5.02
C TYR A 23 -6.91 -12.24 3.78
N SER A 24 -7.04 -10.92 3.97
CA SER A 24 -6.97 -9.93 2.90
C SER A 24 -6.30 -8.63 3.37
N GLY A 25 -5.85 -7.79 2.44
CA GLY A 25 -5.34 -6.45 2.76
C GLY A 25 -4.14 -6.42 3.73
N CYS A 26 -3.18 -7.34 3.58
CA CYS A 26 -2.03 -7.44 4.46
C CYS A 26 -1.07 -6.23 4.35
N HIS A 27 -0.54 -5.78 5.49
CA HIS A 27 0.48 -4.73 5.56
C HIS A 27 1.38 -4.89 6.80
N THR A 28 2.53 -4.22 6.79
CA THR A 28 3.58 -4.41 7.81
C THR A 28 3.69 -3.24 8.78
N HIS A 29 3.76 -3.54 10.07
CA HIS A 29 4.16 -2.59 11.13
C HIS A 29 5.51 -3.00 11.67
N GLY A 30 6.57 -2.33 11.21
CA GLY A 30 7.94 -2.74 11.49
C GLY A 30 8.21 -4.12 10.90
N SER A 31 8.45 -5.12 11.76
CA SER A 31 8.78 -6.50 11.36
C SER A 31 7.60 -7.47 11.38
N VAL A 32 6.41 -7.02 11.76
CA VAL A 32 5.23 -7.87 11.89
C VAL A 32 4.26 -7.56 10.74
N GLU A 33 3.83 -8.60 10.03
CA GLU A 33 2.78 -8.51 9.02
C GLU A 33 1.42 -8.76 9.67
N TYR A 34 0.52 -7.80 9.46
CA TYR A 34 -0.87 -7.84 9.88
C TYR A 34 -1.74 -7.98 8.64
N CYS A 35 -2.82 -8.75 8.76
CA CYS A 35 -3.84 -8.88 7.71
C CYS A 35 -5.23 -8.76 8.31
N TYR A 36 -6.18 -8.27 7.51
CA TYR A 36 -7.59 -8.29 7.86
C TYR A 36 -8.13 -9.71 7.80
N GLY A 37 -8.68 -10.15 8.94
CA GLY A 37 -9.45 -11.39 9.05
C GLY A 37 -10.84 -11.28 8.44
N THR A 38 -11.62 -12.36 8.55
CA THR A 38 -13.03 -12.38 8.09
C THR A 38 -13.95 -11.49 8.93
N ASP A 39 -13.53 -11.15 10.13
CA ASP A 39 -14.15 -10.18 11.03
C ASP A 39 -13.80 -8.72 10.68
N GLY A 40 -12.88 -8.50 9.74
CA GLY A 40 -12.39 -7.17 9.36
C GLY A 40 -11.41 -6.58 10.37
N GLU A 41 -10.98 -7.37 11.36
CA GLU A 41 -9.99 -6.96 12.34
C GLU A 41 -8.57 -7.34 11.90
N GLU A 42 -7.62 -6.49 12.28
CA GLU A 42 -6.21 -6.64 11.96
C GLU A 42 -5.58 -7.72 12.86
N THR A 43 -5.12 -8.80 12.24
CA THR A 43 -4.50 -9.94 12.94
C THR A 43 -3.02 -10.08 12.54
N PRO A 44 -2.08 -10.18 13.50
CA PRO A 44 -0.69 -10.49 13.19
C PRO A 44 -0.58 -11.93 12.70
N ILE A 45 -0.13 -12.13 11.45
CA ILE A 45 -0.03 -13.46 10.83
C ILE A 45 1.39 -14.01 10.80
N THR A 46 2.40 -13.14 10.73
CA THR A 46 3.80 -13.55 10.70
C THR A 46 4.71 -12.44 11.22
N THR A 47 5.77 -12.85 11.90
CA THR A 47 6.87 -11.97 12.30
C THR A 47 8.08 -12.32 11.46
N HIS A 48 8.47 -11.41 10.57
CA HIS A 48 9.67 -11.57 9.78
C HIS A 48 10.88 -11.23 10.65
N ALA A 49 11.90 -12.09 10.66
CA ALA A 49 13.19 -11.71 11.21
C ALA A 49 13.69 -10.50 10.40
N GLN A 50 13.97 -9.38 11.07
CA GLN A 50 14.56 -8.23 10.41
C GLN A 50 15.91 -8.67 9.87
N ALA A 51 15.99 -8.91 8.55
CA ALA A 51 17.26 -8.88 7.87
C ALA A 51 17.88 -7.52 8.22
N THR A 52 19.11 -7.52 8.71
CA THR A 52 19.88 -6.29 8.88
C THR A 52 19.97 -5.65 7.50
N ALA A 53 19.06 -4.72 7.22
CA ALA A 53 19.07 -3.97 5.99
C ALA A 53 20.33 -3.12 6.07
N THR A 54 21.38 -3.54 5.36
CA THR A 54 22.38 -2.59 4.91
C THR A 54 21.62 -1.59 4.07
N SER A 55 21.31 -0.43 4.66
CA SER A 55 20.75 0.70 3.96
C SER A 55 21.82 1.19 2.98
N VAL A 56 21.83 0.60 1.78
CA VAL A 56 22.40 1.29 0.64
C VAL A 56 21.45 2.46 0.44
N SER A 57 21.96 3.69 0.54
CA SER A 57 21.21 4.85 0.10
C SER A 57 20.76 4.58 -1.33
N ALA A 58 19.47 4.35 -1.53
CA ALA A 58 18.88 4.44 -2.84
C ALA A 58 19.16 5.87 -3.30
N THR A 59 20.10 6.03 -4.22
CA THR A 59 20.20 7.29 -4.94
C THR A 59 18.90 7.36 -5.73
N THR A 60 17.98 8.20 -5.26
CA THR A 60 16.87 8.63 -6.09
C THR A 60 17.51 9.25 -7.31
N THR A 61 17.43 8.54 -8.43
CA THR A 61 17.71 9.18 -9.71
C THR A 61 16.67 10.30 -9.76
N SER A 62 17.12 11.56 -9.81
CA SER A 62 16.23 12.72 -9.86
C SER A 62 15.06 12.40 -10.77
N SER A 63 13.86 12.54 -10.19
CA SER A 63 12.53 12.29 -10.78
C SER A 63 12.61 12.21 -12.30
N ALA A 64 12.28 11.05 -12.85
CA ALA A 64 12.04 10.91 -14.28
C ALA A 64 10.92 11.91 -14.61
N GLN A 65 11.32 13.12 -15.02
CA GLN A 65 10.41 14.22 -15.23
C GLN A 65 9.40 13.76 -16.26
N SER A 66 8.16 13.64 -15.82
CA SER A 66 7.10 13.18 -16.70
C SER A 66 6.92 14.25 -17.77
N SER A 67 7.38 13.98 -19.00
CA SER A 67 7.20 14.90 -20.13
C SER A 67 5.73 15.02 -20.55
N ALA A 68 4.83 14.30 -19.88
CA ALA A 68 3.39 14.41 -20.01
C ALA A 68 2.71 14.35 -18.64
N VAL A 69 1.60 15.07 -18.52
CA VAL A 69 0.72 15.13 -17.34
C VAL A 69 -0.73 14.96 -17.78
N THR A 70 -1.58 14.46 -16.89
CA THR A 70 -3.00 14.18 -17.16
C THR A 70 -3.89 14.63 -16.01
N GLY A 71 -5.22 14.57 -16.15
CA GLY A 71 -6.14 14.87 -15.05
C GLY A 71 -6.09 16.35 -14.59
N CYS A 72 -5.88 17.25 -15.55
CA CYS A 72 -5.69 18.66 -15.26
C CYS A 72 -6.97 19.36 -14.81
N HIS A 73 -6.85 20.24 -13.83
CA HIS A 73 -7.95 21.04 -13.27
C HIS A 73 -7.40 22.34 -12.66
N ASN A 74 -8.29 23.25 -12.25
CA ASN A 74 -7.91 24.56 -11.72
C ASN A 74 -8.07 24.66 -10.21
N HIS A 75 -7.14 25.36 -9.58
CA HIS A 75 -7.29 25.97 -8.26
C HIS A 75 -7.29 27.50 -8.42
N GLY A 76 -8.47 28.09 -8.61
CA GLY A 76 -8.56 29.50 -9.00
C GLY A 76 -8.00 29.71 -10.41
N ASP A 77 -6.97 30.55 -10.54
CA ASP A 77 -6.28 30.82 -11.81
C ASP A 77 -5.11 29.86 -12.08
N ASP A 78 -4.73 29.05 -11.09
CA ASP A 78 -3.62 28.11 -11.19
C ASP A 78 -4.06 26.75 -11.74
N VAL A 79 -3.22 26.17 -12.61
CA VAL A 79 -3.46 24.86 -13.23
C VAL A 79 -2.67 23.78 -12.50
N TYR A 80 -3.35 22.72 -12.10
CA TYR A 80 -2.78 21.54 -11.48
C TYR A 80 -3.08 20.30 -12.32
N CYS A 81 -2.12 19.38 -12.42
CA CYS A 81 -2.25 18.12 -13.16
C CYS A 81 -1.57 16.98 -12.40
N ILE A 82 -1.92 15.74 -12.75
CA ILE A 82 -1.29 14.53 -12.24
C ILE A 82 -0.09 14.15 -13.11
N ASN A 83 1.09 14.03 -12.49
CA ASN A 83 2.31 13.60 -13.15
C ASN A 83 2.38 12.07 -13.33
N GLY A 84 3.42 11.58 -14.01
CA GLY A 84 3.62 10.14 -14.25
C GLY A 84 3.86 9.31 -12.98
N GLU A 85 4.16 9.96 -11.85
CA GLU A 85 4.28 9.33 -10.52
C GLU A 85 2.94 9.33 -9.77
N GLY A 86 1.86 9.84 -10.38
CA GLY A 86 0.53 9.94 -9.76
C GLY A 86 0.39 11.11 -8.77
N ASN A 87 1.35 12.04 -8.74
CA ASN A 87 1.36 13.18 -7.82
C ASN A 87 0.77 14.41 -8.52
N GLU A 88 -0.01 15.20 -7.79
CA GLU A 88 -0.52 16.48 -8.28
C GLU A 88 0.59 17.53 -8.28
N VAL A 89 0.77 18.20 -9.41
CA VAL A 89 1.80 19.21 -9.64
C VAL A 89 1.19 20.44 -10.30
N GLN A 90 1.67 21.62 -9.90
CA GLN A 90 1.30 22.87 -10.58
C GLN A 90 2.00 22.93 -11.94
N VAL A 91 1.25 23.28 -12.98
CA VAL A 91 1.76 23.44 -14.34
C VAL A 91 1.70 24.91 -14.72
N SER A 92 2.86 25.47 -15.08
CA SER A 92 2.92 26.81 -15.64
C SER A 92 2.65 26.76 -17.13
N LEU A 93 1.62 27.49 -17.57
CA LEU A 93 1.24 27.61 -18.98
C LEU A 93 1.67 28.98 -19.50
N THR A 94 2.04 29.06 -20.78
CA THR A 94 2.45 30.32 -21.42
C THR A 94 1.32 31.35 -21.46
N ALA A 95 0.07 30.90 -21.41
CA ALA A 95 -1.10 31.75 -21.35
C ALA A 95 -2.08 31.23 -20.30
N THR A 96 -2.76 32.15 -19.61
CA THR A 96 -3.85 31.81 -18.69
C THR A 96 -5.00 31.18 -19.47
N PRO A 97 -5.47 29.98 -19.11
CA PRO A 97 -6.64 29.37 -19.74
C PRO A 97 -7.89 30.24 -19.51
N THR A 98 -8.66 30.50 -20.57
CA THR A 98 -9.92 31.27 -20.50
C THR A 98 -11.16 30.39 -20.64
N GLY A 99 -10.99 29.07 -20.65
CA GLY A 99 -12.05 28.09 -20.85
C GLY A 99 -11.70 26.73 -20.24
N GLU A 100 -12.38 25.68 -20.67
CA GLU A 100 -12.12 24.32 -20.20
C GLU A 100 -10.69 23.88 -20.54
N LEU A 101 -10.04 23.24 -19.56
CA LEU A 101 -8.66 22.80 -19.72
C LEU A 101 -8.60 21.52 -20.56
N PRO A 102 -7.57 21.37 -21.42
CA PRO A 102 -7.17 20.08 -21.92
C PRO A 102 -7.01 19.05 -20.80
N ALA A 103 -7.50 17.84 -21.02
CA ALA A 103 -7.36 16.74 -20.05
C ALA A 103 -5.89 16.32 -19.80
N GLN A 104 -4.97 16.73 -20.68
CA GLN A 104 -3.56 16.36 -20.64
C GLN A 104 -2.68 17.41 -21.34
N TYR A 105 -1.43 17.52 -20.88
CA TYR A 105 -0.37 18.30 -21.53
C TYR A 105 0.85 17.41 -21.78
N THR A 106 1.62 17.77 -22.81
CA THR A 106 2.87 17.12 -23.19
C THR A 106 3.98 18.15 -23.38
N GLY A 107 5.25 17.73 -23.34
CA GLY A 107 6.40 18.64 -23.41
C GLY A 107 6.71 19.32 -22.07
N CYS A 108 6.25 18.75 -20.96
CA CYS A 108 6.52 19.27 -19.62
C CYS A 108 8.02 19.18 -19.30
N HIS A 109 8.53 20.21 -18.64
CA HIS A 109 9.89 20.28 -18.11
C HIS A 109 9.87 20.98 -16.75
N SER A 110 10.82 20.66 -15.88
CA SER A 110 10.89 21.27 -14.54
C SER A 110 11.44 22.69 -14.61
N HIS A 111 10.88 23.56 -13.78
CA HIS A 111 11.37 24.93 -13.61
C HIS A 111 12.25 25.11 -12.37
N GLY A 112 12.74 24.01 -11.76
CA GLY A 112 13.41 24.04 -10.47
C GLY A 112 12.45 24.40 -9.33
N GLY A 113 12.79 24.06 -8.09
CA GLY A 113 12.02 24.47 -6.92
C GLY A 113 12.34 25.92 -6.58
N SER A 114 11.33 26.78 -6.51
CA SER A 114 11.44 28.02 -5.73
C SER A 114 11.68 27.61 -4.27
N GLN A 115 12.84 27.97 -3.72
CA GLN A 115 13.16 27.84 -2.30
C GLN A 115 12.36 28.84 -1.47
#